data_AF-A0A0J7NCD3-F1
#
_entry.id   AF-A0A0J7NCD3-F1
#
_cell.length_a   1.000
_cell.length_b   1.000
_cell.length_c   1.000
_cell.angle_alpha   90.00
_cell.angle_beta   90.00
_cell.angle_gamma   90.00
#
_symmetry.space_group_name_H-M   'P 1'
#
loop_
_entity.id
_entity.type
_entity.pdbx_description
1 polymer ?
#
loop_
_entity_poly.entity_id
_entity_poly.type
_entity_poly.pdbx_seq_one_letter_code
_entity_poly.pdbx_strand_id
1 'polypeptide(L)'
;MEGEGKKTGGEERKRVGRPKKERRGSTGCLEEFWKRKREGAGEEEVEEDGSLKRSKKVEGLQECGKRLGRKEMEEMIGVMGEVMRKINDEMGKMREELRQRKEVWREERREMKERIQGLEMRILKMEGKLERKIKEGGSLMEGGGRGGREEGEGEIREMVVKVLEEIGTKVRIEEVRRVGGKYGKEGGMVVVKLGSREQKREVMEKKKGLKGKKIRIEDDLTWTGEDK
;
A
#
# COMPACT_ATOMS: atom_id res chain seq x y z
N MET A 1 -45.17 -22.36 -15.06
CA MET A 1 -44.77 -21.24 -14.17
C MET A 1 -43.34 -20.91 -14.50
N GLU A 2 -43.18 -19.88 -15.32
CA GLU A 2 -41.91 -19.39 -15.87
C GLU A 2 -41.23 -18.51 -14.82
N GLY A 3 -40.00 -18.88 -14.43
CA GLY A 3 -39.22 -18.15 -13.44
C GLY A 3 -38.19 -17.26 -14.12
N GLU A 4 -38.45 -15.96 -14.11
CA GLU A 4 -37.65 -14.91 -14.73
C GLU A 4 -36.23 -14.84 -14.14
N GLY A 5 -35.23 -14.92 -15.02
CA GLY A 5 -33.82 -14.76 -14.69
C GLY A 5 -33.46 -13.30 -14.41
N LYS A 6 -33.07 -13.00 -13.18
CA LYS A 6 -32.41 -11.74 -12.80
C LYS A 6 -31.01 -11.68 -13.42
N LYS A 7 -30.85 -10.89 -14.48
CA LYS A 7 -29.56 -10.44 -15.02
C LYS A 7 -28.96 -9.39 -14.06
N THR A 8 -27.92 -9.73 -13.32
CA THR A 8 -27.08 -8.75 -12.63
C THR A 8 -26.16 -8.09 -13.66
N GLY A 9 -26.46 -6.84 -14.01
CA GLY A 9 -25.65 -6.01 -14.90
C GLY A 9 -24.27 -5.76 -14.29
N GLY A 10 -23.24 -6.22 -15.00
CA GLY A 10 -21.86 -5.85 -14.73
C GLY A 10 -21.65 -4.40 -15.12
N GLU A 11 -21.50 -3.54 -14.10
CA GLU A 11 -21.14 -2.15 -14.27
C GLU A 11 -19.66 -2.07 -14.70
N GLU A 12 -19.45 -1.99 -16.01
CA GLU A 12 -18.15 -1.84 -16.65
C GLU A 12 -17.56 -0.47 -16.27
N ARG A 13 -16.78 -0.45 -15.18
CA ARG A 13 -16.03 0.73 -14.75
C ARG A 13 -15.01 1.12 -15.82
N LYS A 14 -15.41 2.02 -16.72
CA LYS A 14 -14.51 2.72 -17.64
C LYS A 14 -13.35 3.32 -16.84
N ARG A 15 -12.15 2.79 -17.07
CA ARG A 15 -10.90 3.35 -16.57
C ARG A 15 -10.72 4.72 -17.21
N VAL A 16 -11.07 5.77 -16.50
CA VAL A 16 -10.77 7.15 -16.90
C VAL A 16 -9.24 7.28 -16.84
N GLY A 17 -8.59 7.17 -18.00
CA GLY A 17 -7.16 7.38 -18.13
C GLY A 17 -6.82 8.77 -17.60
N ARG A 18 -5.99 8.83 -16.55
CA ARG A 18 -5.42 10.09 -16.08
C ARG A 18 -4.70 10.75 -17.27
N PRO A 19 -5.03 12.00 -17.64
CA PRO A 19 -4.30 12.69 -18.69
C PRO A 19 -2.84 12.76 -18.30
N LYS A 20 -1.99 12.23 -19.18
CA LYS A 20 -0.53 12.27 -19.10
C LYS A 20 -0.16 13.75 -19.11
N LYS A 21 0.08 14.35 -17.94
CA LYS A 21 0.63 15.71 -17.86
C LYS A 21 1.97 15.68 -18.56
N GLU A 22 2.03 16.27 -19.76
CA GLU A 22 3.27 16.69 -20.37
C GLU A 22 4.04 17.51 -19.33
N ARG A 23 5.24 17.04 -19.01
CA ARG A 23 6.21 17.77 -18.20
C ARG A 23 6.59 19.03 -18.97
N ARG A 24 5.79 20.09 -18.80
CA ARG A 24 6.21 21.46 -19.12
C ARG A 24 7.43 21.77 -18.29
N GLY A 25 8.55 21.97 -18.98
CA GLY A 25 9.73 22.65 -18.50
C GLY A 25 10.41 21.98 -17.32
N SER A 26 11.55 21.33 -17.60
CA SER A 26 12.67 21.40 -16.68
C SER A 26 12.75 22.85 -16.18
N THR A 27 12.50 23.04 -14.88
CA THR A 27 12.87 24.28 -14.20
C THR A 27 14.36 24.45 -14.44
N GLY A 28 14.69 25.25 -15.45
CA GLY A 28 16.05 25.75 -15.64
C GLY A 28 16.58 26.17 -14.29
N CYS A 29 17.81 25.77 -14.01
CA CYS A 29 18.45 25.93 -12.71
C CYS A 29 18.14 27.33 -12.17
N LEU A 30 17.62 27.43 -10.95
CA LEU A 30 17.29 28.71 -10.31
C LEU A 30 18.46 29.72 -10.40
N GLU A 31 19.68 29.20 -10.51
CA GLU A 31 20.93 29.91 -10.71
C GLU A 31 20.99 30.71 -12.03
N GLU A 32 20.42 30.20 -13.14
CA GLU A 32 20.31 30.94 -14.41
C GLU A 32 19.35 32.13 -14.31
N PHE A 33 18.27 31.99 -13.54
CA PHE A 33 17.33 33.07 -13.28
C PHE A 33 17.99 34.21 -12.49
N TRP A 34 18.84 33.89 -11.51
CA TRP A 34 19.58 34.90 -10.73
C TRP A 34 20.74 35.54 -11.50
N LYS A 35 21.41 34.81 -12.41
CA LYS A 35 22.43 35.39 -13.30
C LYS A 35 21.83 36.45 -14.23
N ARG A 36 20.70 36.14 -14.87
CA ARG A 36 20.02 37.08 -15.78
C ARG A 36 19.55 38.36 -15.08
N LYS A 37 19.22 38.30 -13.78
CA LYS A 37 18.85 39.48 -12.99
C LYS A 37 20.05 40.34 -12.56
N ARG A 38 21.26 39.78 -12.54
CA ARG A 38 22.50 40.48 -12.15
C ARG A 38 23.17 41.18 -13.33
N GLU A 39 23.00 40.65 -14.53
CA GLU A 39 23.61 41.19 -15.77
C GLU A 39 22.76 42.27 -16.45
N GLY A 40 21.53 42.51 -16.00
CA GLY A 40 20.61 43.51 -16.58
C GLY A 40 20.67 44.92 -15.96
N ALA A 41 21.57 45.16 -15.00
CA ALA A 41 21.86 46.51 -14.51
C ALA A 41 23.00 47.11 -15.35
N GLY A 42 22.76 47.20 -16.66
CA GLY A 42 23.57 48.06 -17.52
C GLY A 42 23.36 49.49 -17.06
N GLU A 43 24.48 50.15 -16.77
CA GLU A 43 24.59 51.56 -16.45
C GLU A 43 24.02 52.38 -17.61
N GLU A 44 22.73 52.70 -17.56
CA GLU A 44 22.17 53.77 -18.38
C GLU A 44 22.60 55.06 -17.67
N GLU A 45 23.71 55.63 -18.16
CA GLU A 45 24.13 56.99 -17.83
C GLU A 45 23.01 57.96 -18.23
N VAL A 46 22.10 58.21 -17.28
CA VAL A 46 21.18 59.32 -17.37
C VAL A 46 22.00 60.58 -17.16
N GLU A 47 22.34 61.26 -18.26
CA GLU A 47 22.86 62.63 -18.26
C GLU A 47 21.96 63.52 -17.39
N GLU A 48 22.46 63.86 -16.21
CA GLU A 48 21.89 64.88 -15.33
C GLU A 48 22.14 66.27 -15.92
N ASP A 49 21.33 66.68 -16.91
CA ASP A 49 21.26 68.08 -17.32
C ASP A 49 19.94 68.71 -16.86
N GLY A 50 19.83 68.80 -15.53
CA GLY A 50 18.71 69.41 -14.82
C GLY A 50 19.18 70.60 -13.98
N SER A 51 19.82 71.60 -14.61
CA SER A 51 20.15 72.90 -13.98
C SER A 51 18.90 73.75 -13.70
N LEU A 52 17.92 73.17 -13.02
CA LEU A 52 16.80 73.90 -12.44
C LEU A 52 17.33 74.80 -11.33
N LYS A 53 17.50 76.07 -11.67
CA LYS A 53 17.81 77.18 -10.75
C LYS A 53 16.86 77.12 -9.55
N ARG A 54 17.33 76.51 -8.47
CA ARG A 54 16.61 76.37 -7.20
C ARG A 54 16.43 77.76 -6.63
N SER A 55 15.21 78.28 -6.72
CA SER A 55 14.82 79.49 -5.99
C SER A 55 15.01 79.25 -4.49
N LYS A 56 15.75 80.14 -3.80
CA LYS A 56 16.03 80.14 -2.33
C LYS A 56 14.81 79.88 -1.43
N LYS A 57 13.58 80.05 -1.94
CA LYS A 57 12.33 79.79 -1.23
C LYS A 57 12.01 78.29 -1.04
N VAL A 58 12.60 77.39 -1.84
CA VAL A 58 12.39 75.93 -1.76
C VAL A 58 13.34 75.24 -0.76
N GLU A 59 14.47 75.86 -0.42
CA GLU A 59 15.43 75.30 0.56
C GLU A 59 14.87 75.31 1.99
N GLY A 60 14.13 76.35 2.39
CA GLY A 60 13.54 76.44 3.74
C GLY A 60 12.43 75.41 4.00
N LEU A 61 11.67 75.00 2.97
CA LEU A 61 10.63 73.98 3.10
C LEU A 61 11.21 72.56 3.19
N GLN A 62 12.36 72.31 2.56
CA GLN A 62 13.02 71.00 2.62
C GLN A 62 13.62 70.72 4.00
N GLU A 63 13.97 71.76 4.76
CA GLU A 63 14.60 71.62 6.08
C GLU A 63 13.58 71.35 7.21
N CYS A 64 12.38 71.93 7.12
CA CYS A 64 11.28 71.65 8.05
C CYS A 64 10.66 70.25 7.83
N GLY A 65 10.48 69.81 6.57
CA GLY A 65 10.00 68.46 6.26
C GLY A 65 10.96 67.35 6.73
N LYS A 66 12.27 67.60 6.70
CA LYS A 66 13.32 66.68 7.17
C LYS A 66 13.35 66.47 8.69
N ARG A 67 12.72 67.33 9.50
CA ARG A 67 12.71 67.19 10.98
C ARG A 67 11.45 66.53 11.51
N LEU A 68 10.29 66.78 10.91
CA LEU A 68 9.03 66.15 11.31
C LEU A 68 8.95 64.68 10.86
N GLY A 69 9.44 64.34 9.66
CA GLY A 69 9.46 62.94 9.21
C GLY A 69 10.48 62.04 9.93
N ARG A 70 11.46 62.60 10.65
CA ARG A 70 12.50 61.80 11.31
C ARG A 70 12.00 61.09 12.57
N LYS A 71 11.22 61.77 13.41
CA LYS A 71 10.65 61.16 14.63
C LYS A 71 9.61 60.10 14.30
N GLU A 72 8.73 60.36 13.34
CA GLU A 72 7.72 59.39 12.89
C GLU A 72 8.37 58.15 12.23
N MET A 73 9.45 58.32 11.47
CA MET A 73 10.23 57.19 10.96
C MET A 73 10.89 56.39 12.08
N GLU A 74 11.44 57.04 13.10
CA GLU A 74 12.08 56.38 14.24
C GLU A 74 11.07 55.53 15.03
N GLU A 75 9.87 56.06 15.27
CA GLU A 75 8.76 55.33 15.88
C GLU A 75 8.31 54.14 15.02
N MET A 76 8.17 54.33 13.71
CA MET A 76 7.82 53.26 12.77
C MET A 76 8.88 52.15 12.74
N ILE A 77 10.17 52.50 12.77
CA ILE A 77 11.28 51.56 12.86
C ILE A 77 11.21 50.77 14.18
N GLY A 78 10.90 51.45 15.29
CA GLY A 78 10.71 50.81 16.60
C GLY A 78 9.60 49.77 16.58
N VAL A 79 8.41 50.14 16.11
CA VAL A 79 7.26 49.24 15.99
C VAL A 79 7.57 48.07 15.05
N MET A 80 8.21 48.33 13.91
CA MET A 80 8.59 47.28 12.97
C MET A 80 9.64 46.33 13.56
N GLY A 81 10.58 46.85 14.36
CA GLY A 81 11.56 46.06 15.08
C GLY A 81 10.95 45.14 16.14
N GLU A 82 9.92 45.61 16.86
CA GLU A 82 9.14 44.76 17.77
C GLU A 82 8.37 43.66 17.05
N VAL A 83 7.72 43.98 15.93
CA VAL A 83 7.00 43.00 15.12
C VAL A 83 7.97 41.94 14.58
N MET A 84 9.13 42.34 14.06
CA MET A 84 10.14 41.39 13.59
C MET A 84 10.67 40.49 14.71
N ARG A 85 10.87 41.01 15.93
CA ARG A 85 11.25 40.20 17.09
C ARG A 85 10.21 39.13 17.40
N LYS A 86 8.93 39.51 17.48
CA LYS A 86 7.83 38.56 17.72
C LYS A 86 7.75 37.47 16.66
N ILE A 87 7.88 37.85 15.38
CA ILE A 87 7.88 36.89 14.26
C ILE A 87 9.07 35.91 14.38
N ASN A 88 10.26 36.42 14.70
CA ASN A 88 11.44 35.56 14.87
C ASN A 88 11.28 34.59 16.04
N ASP A 89 10.71 35.02 17.15
CA ASP A 89 10.44 34.17 18.31
C ASP A 89 9.41 33.06 17.99
N GLU A 90 8.33 33.40 17.28
CA GLU A 90 7.32 32.43 16.82
C GLU A 90 7.90 31.42 15.83
N MET A 91 8.73 31.88 14.88
CA MET A 91 9.44 31.02 13.95
C MET A 91 10.45 30.11 14.67
N GLY A 92 11.07 30.60 15.75
CA GLY A 92 11.93 29.81 16.64
C GLY A 92 11.18 28.65 17.28
N LYS A 93 10.03 28.94 17.90
CA LYS A 93 9.14 27.92 18.52
C LYS A 93 8.69 26.89 17.50
N MET A 94 8.26 27.31 16.31
CA MET A 94 7.82 26.39 15.25
C MET A 94 8.97 25.47 14.78
N ARG A 95 10.20 25.99 14.68
CA ARG A 95 11.38 25.17 14.34
C ARG A 95 11.69 24.14 15.42
N GLU A 96 11.53 24.49 16.69
CA GLU A 96 11.73 23.57 17.81
C GLU A 96 10.67 22.47 17.83
N GLU A 97 9.39 22.80 17.65
CA GLU A 97 8.32 21.80 17.54
C GLU A 97 8.55 20.84 16.38
N LEU A 98 8.98 21.34 15.21
CA LEU A 98 9.34 20.50 14.07
C LEU A 98 10.53 19.58 14.39
N ARG A 99 11.51 20.06 15.14
CA ARG A 99 12.66 19.26 15.58
C ARG A 99 12.23 18.12 16.51
N GLN A 100 11.39 18.43 17.51
CA GLN A 100 10.85 17.45 18.44
C GLN A 100 10.00 16.40 17.72
N ARG A 101 9.09 16.81 16.82
CA ARG A 101 8.30 15.86 16.00
C ARG A 101 9.19 14.94 15.17
N LYS A 102 10.28 15.47 14.60
CA LYS A 102 11.24 14.68 13.82
C LYS A 102 12.04 13.71 14.69
N GLU A 103 12.24 14.01 15.97
CA GLU A 103 12.87 13.09 16.93
C GLU A 103 11.93 11.97 17.33
N VAL A 104 10.69 12.29 17.71
CA VAL A 104 9.64 11.30 18.00
C VAL A 104 9.48 10.35 16.81
N TRP A 105 9.38 10.90 15.59
CA TRP A 105 9.24 10.06 14.40
C TRP A 105 10.46 9.17 14.12
N ARG A 106 11.67 9.63 14.47
CA ARG A 106 12.90 8.80 14.38
C ARG A 106 12.90 7.68 15.42
N GLU A 107 12.32 7.91 16.59
CA GLU A 107 12.20 6.93 17.66
C GLU A 107 11.13 5.88 17.35
N GLU A 108 9.93 6.30 16.97
CA GLU A 108 8.86 5.41 16.50
C GLU A 108 9.34 4.53 15.34
N ARG A 109 10.13 5.10 14.42
CA ARG A 109 10.70 4.33 13.31
C ARG A 109 11.74 3.31 13.76
N ARG A 110 12.51 3.59 14.81
CA ARG A 110 13.44 2.61 15.42
C ARG A 110 12.65 1.49 16.10
N GLU A 111 11.66 1.84 16.91
CA GLU A 111 10.81 0.86 17.60
C GLU A 111 10.07 -0.05 16.61
N MET A 112 9.50 0.53 15.54
CA MET A 112 8.84 -0.25 14.50
C MET A 112 9.80 -1.20 13.80
N LYS A 113 11.05 -0.78 13.57
CA LYS A 113 12.08 -1.64 12.97
C LYS A 113 12.43 -2.81 13.88
N GLU A 114 12.55 -2.59 15.19
CA GLU A 114 12.80 -3.67 16.17
C GLU A 114 11.62 -4.64 16.25
N ARG A 115 10.38 -4.14 16.23
CA ARG A 115 9.17 -4.99 16.19
C ARG A 115 9.14 -5.85 14.92
N ILE A 116 9.48 -5.30 13.76
CA ILE A 116 9.56 -6.04 12.50
C ILE A 116 10.62 -7.14 12.60
N GLN A 117 11.83 -6.82 13.06
CA GLN A 117 12.91 -7.81 13.23
C GLN A 117 12.52 -8.93 14.22
N GLY A 118 11.80 -8.58 15.29
CA GLY A 118 11.28 -9.58 16.24
C GLY A 118 10.24 -10.52 15.61
N LEU A 119 9.38 -10.01 14.73
CA LEU A 119 8.42 -10.83 13.99
C LEU A 119 9.11 -11.71 12.94
N GLU A 120 10.10 -11.17 12.21
CA GLU A 120 10.91 -11.92 11.24
C GLU A 120 11.60 -13.12 11.91
N MET A 121 12.22 -12.92 13.08
CA MET A 121 12.83 -14.01 13.86
C MET A 121 11.81 -15.07 14.31
N ARG A 122 10.58 -14.67 14.65
CA ARG A 122 9.50 -15.60 15.01
C ARG A 122 9.03 -16.42 13.81
N ILE A 123 8.89 -15.78 12.64
CA ILE A 123 8.52 -16.44 11.39
C ILE A 123 9.60 -17.47 11.03
N LEU A 124 10.87 -17.07 11.01
CA LEU A 124 11.99 -17.96 10.71
C LEU A 124 12.04 -19.17 11.66
N LYS A 125 11.76 -18.97 12.95
CA LYS A 125 11.65 -20.05 13.94
C LYS A 125 10.47 -20.97 13.70
N MET A 126 9.34 -20.46 13.20
CA MET A 126 8.18 -21.28 12.82
C MET A 126 8.44 -22.03 11.52
N GLU A 127 9.05 -21.39 10.52
CA GLU A 127 9.45 -22.02 9.26
C GLU A 127 10.42 -23.18 9.50
N GLY A 128 11.48 -22.99 10.31
CA GLY A 128 12.40 -24.09 10.65
C GLY A 128 11.80 -25.19 11.54
N LYS A 129 10.65 -24.92 12.21
CA LYS A 129 9.87 -25.98 12.89
C LYS A 129 8.99 -26.74 11.90
N LEU A 130 8.37 -26.03 10.96
CA LEU A 130 7.56 -26.63 9.91
C LEU A 130 8.42 -27.46 8.97
N GLU A 131 9.60 -26.99 8.58
CA GLU A 131 10.54 -27.72 7.72
C GLU A 131 10.96 -29.06 8.35
N ARG A 132 11.20 -29.09 9.67
CA ARG A 132 11.48 -30.34 10.41
C ARG A 132 10.28 -31.28 10.42
N LYS A 133 9.08 -30.76 10.64
CA LYS A 133 7.84 -31.56 10.60
C LYS A 133 7.52 -32.08 9.21
N ILE A 134 7.83 -31.31 8.17
CA ILE A 134 7.69 -31.72 6.77
C ILE A 134 8.63 -32.88 6.48
N LYS A 135 9.91 -32.79 6.89
CA LYS A 135 10.86 -33.93 6.81
C LYS A 135 10.38 -35.18 7.57
N GLU A 136 9.44 -35.05 8.50
CA GLU A 136 8.87 -36.16 9.29
C GLU A 136 7.52 -36.68 8.74
N GLY A 137 6.86 -35.98 7.79
CA GLY A 137 5.82 -36.50 6.88
C GLY A 137 4.35 -36.47 7.32
N GLY A 138 3.45 -35.93 6.48
CA GLY A 138 2.03 -36.34 6.41
C GLY A 138 0.98 -35.23 6.17
N SER A 139 -0.05 -35.53 5.37
CA SER A 139 -1.28 -34.73 5.29
C SER A 139 -2.56 -35.57 5.03
N LEU A 140 -3.71 -34.96 5.34
CA LEU A 140 -4.98 -35.55 5.77
C LEU A 140 -6.19 -34.72 5.23
N MET A 141 -7.20 -35.28 4.57
CA MET A 141 -8.32 -34.53 3.93
C MET A 141 -9.70 -35.14 4.17
N GLU A 142 -10.67 -34.32 4.64
CA GLU A 142 -12.06 -34.63 5.06
C GLU A 142 -13.02 -34.90 3.90
N GLY A 143 -13.57 -36.10 3.85
CA GLY A 143 -14.72 -36.52 3.05
C GLY A 143 -15.86 -36.98 3.96
N GLY A 144 -17.09 -36.98 3.47
CA GLY A 144 -18.26 -37.39 4.25
C GLY A 144 -19.03 -38.48 3.53
N GLY A 145 -18.75 -39.76 3.81
CA GLY A 145 -19.52 -40.92 3.34
C GLY A 145 -20.20 -41.72 4.46
N ARG A 146 -21.54 -41.66 4.49
CA ARG A 146 -22.46 -42.33 5.43
C ARG A 146 -22.70 -43.77 4.96
N GLY A 147 -22.50 -44.76 5.83
CA GLY A 147 -22.98 -46.14 5.64
C GLY A 147 -21.85 -47.16 5.62
N GLY A 148 -21.88 -48.08 6.59
CA GLY A 148 -20.84 -49.07 6.79
C GLY A 148 -20.94 -50.25 5.84
N ARG A 149 -19.85 -50.47 5.12
CA ARG A 149 -19.27 -51.77 4.78
C ARG A 149 -17.75 -51.55 4.78
N GLU A 150 -16.98 -52.58 5.09
CA GLU A 150 -15.54 -52.60 4.79
C GLU A 150 -15.37 -52.63 3.26
N GLU A 151 -15.72 -51.51 2.63
CA GLU A 151 -15.55 -51.28 1.21
C GLU A 151 -14.05 -51.05 1.00
N GLY A 152 -13.40 -52.01 0.34
CA GLY A 152 -11.98 -51.98 0.07
C GLY A 152 -11.58 -50.71 -0.70
N GLU A 153 -10.30 -50.34 -0.63
CA GLU A 153 -9.74 -49.13 -1.26
C GLU A 153 -10.15 -48.94 -2.73
N GLY A 154 -10.48 -50.02 -3.44
CA GLY A 154 -11.02 -49.99 -4.80
C GLY A 154 -12.34 -49.23 -4.94
N GLU A 155 -13.30 -49.44 -4.04
CA GLU A 155 -14.62 -48.79 -4.11
C GLU A 155 -14.54 -47.28 -3.83
N ILE A 156 -13.66 -46.89 -2.89
CA ILE A 156 -13.38 -45.49 -2.59
C ILE A 156 -12.77 -44.80 -3.81
N ARG A 157 -11.82 -45.47 -4.48
CA ARG A 157 -11.19 -44.92 -5.69
C ARG A 157 -12.21 -44.72 -6.81
N GLU A 158 -13.11 -45.69 -7.02
CA GLU A 158 -14.21 -45.53 -7.98
C GLU A 158 -15.15 -44.38 -7.63
N MET A 159 -15.49 -44.21 -6.35
CA MET A 159 -16.33 -43.11 -5.90
C MET A 159 -15.70 -41.75 -6.19
N VAL A 160 -14.39 -41.61 -5.94
CA VAL A 160 -13.64 -40.38 -6.23
C VAL A 160 -13.61 -40.10 -7.73
N VAL A 161 -13.40 -41.13 -8.57
CA VAL A 161 -13.42 -40.98 -10.04
C VAL A 161 -14.79 -40.49 -10.52
N LYS A 162 -15.89 -41.09 -10.03
CA LYS A 162 -17.26 -40.64 -10.39
C LYS A 162 -17.50 -39.18 -10.02
N VAL A 163 -17.06 -38.75 -8.83
CA VAL A 163 -17.18 -37.33 -8.41
C VAL A 163 -16.38 -36.41 -9.32
N LEU A 164 -15.16 -36.79 -9.72
CA LEU A 164 -14.33 -35.97 -10.63
C LEU A 164 -14.89 -35.92 -12.05
N GLU A 165 -15.47 -37.02 -12.53
CA GLU A 165 -16.17 -37.07 -13.82
C GLU A 165 -17.44 -36.20 -13.81
N GLU A 166 -18.22 -36.19 -12.73
CA GLU A 166 -19.37 -35.29 -12.57
C GLU A 166 -18.98 -33.80 -12.61
N ILE A 167 -17.78 -33.47 -12.14
CA ILE A 167 -17.23 -32.10 -12.21
C ILE A 167 -16.72 -31.79 -13.64
N GLY A 168 -16.52 -32.80 -14.48
CA GLY A 168 -16.00 -32.66 -15.84
C GLY A 168 -14.49 -32.42 -15.87
N THR A 169 -13.73 -33.07 -14.98
CA THR A 169 -12.27 -32.89 -14.89
C THR A 169 -11.57 -34.25 -14.98
N LYS A 170 -10.71 -34.44 -15.99
CA LYS A 170 -9.88 -35.64 -16.11
C LYS A 170 -8.62 -35.47 -15.28
N VAL A 171 -8.62 -36.00 -14.06
CA VAL A 171 -7.49 -35.88 -13.13
C VAL A 171 -6.80 -37.22 -12.95
N ARG A 172 -5.46 -37.21 -12.83
CA ARG A 172 -4.67 -38.40 -12.48
C ARG A 172 -4.58 -38.48 -10.95
N ILE A 173 -5.21 -39.52 -10.39
CA ILE A 173 -5.19 -39.81 -8.95
C ILE A 173 -3.99 -40.70 -8.66
N GLU A 174 -3.06 -40.18 -7.86
CA GLU A 174 -1.88 -40.93 -7.43
C GLU A 174 -2.19 -41.81 -6.22
N GLU A 175 -2.86 -41.25 -5.22
CA GLU A 175 -3.12 -41.94 -3.96
C GLU A 175 -4.49 -41.52 -3.41
N VAL A 176 -5.23 -42.49 -2.87
CA VAL A 176 -6.48 -42.25 -2.15
C VAL A 176 -6.34 -42.87 -0.78
N ARG A 177 -6.41 -42.06 0.27
CA ARG A 177 -6.41 -42.55 1.65
C ARG A 177 -7.72 -42.20 2.31
N ARG A 178 -8.32 -43.19 2.97
CA ARG A 178 -9.44 -42.93 3.88
C ARG A 178 -8.87 -42.51 5.22
N VAL A 179 -9.27 -41.33 5.67
CA VAL A 179 -8.96 -40.81 7.00
C VAL A 179 -10.30 -40.77 7.76
N GLY A 180 -10.34 -41.24 9.00
CA GLY A 180 -11.54 -41.14 9.82
C GLY A 180 -12.63 -42.21 9.56
N GLY A 181 -13.11 -42.77 10.68
CA GLY A 181 -14.31 -43.60 10.76
C GLY A 181 -14.07 -45.08 11.05
N LYS A 182 -13.82 -45.45 12.33
CA LYS A 182 -14.14 -46.80 12.84
C LYS A 182 -15.46 -46.84 13.63
N TYR A 183 -16.00 -45.70 14.08
CA TYR A 183 -17.24 -45.65 14.85
C TYR A 183 -17.96 -44.31 14.64
N GLY A 184 -19.12 -44.31 13.98
CA GLY A 184 -20.01 -43.14 13.94
C GLY A 184 -20.81 -42.98 12.65
N LYS A 185 -22.01 -42.40 12.78
CA LYS A 185 -22.95 -42.07 11.67
C LYS A 185 -22.49 -40.89 10.81
N GLU A 186 -21.28 -40.39 11.02
CA GLU A 186 -20.70 -39.24 10.35
C GLU A 186 -19.80 -39.71 9.22
N GLY A 187 -19.88 -39.01 8.10
CA GLY A 187 -19.34 -39.51 6.86
C GLY A 187 -17.82 -39.67 6.91
N GLY A 188 -17.31 -40.80 6.41
CA GLY A 188 -15.88 -41.09 6.37
C GLY A 188 -15.11 -40.22 5.38
N MET A 189 -13.89 -39.89 5.77
CA MET A 189 -13.08 -38.84 5.20
C MET A 189 -12.05 -39.33 4.19
N VAL A 190 -11.87 -38.63 3.07
CA VAL A 190 -11.11 -39.15 1.92
C VAL A 190 -10.12 -38.11 1.40
N VAL A 191 -8.85 -38.49 1.48
CA VAL A 191 -7.69 -37.77 0.97
C VAL A 191 -7.34 -38.25 -0.39
N VAL A 192 -7.27 -37.31 -1.32
CA VAL A 192 -6.92 -37.59 -2.71
C VAL A 192 -5.67 -36.79 -3.05
N LYS A 193 -4.58 -37.51 -3.34
CA LYS A 193 -3.35 -36.94 -3.86
C LYS A 193 -3.45 -36.87 -5.38
N LEU A 194 -3.39 -35.65 -5.92
CA LEU A 194 -3.41 -35.38 -7.35
C LEU A 194 -1.97 -35.19 -7.84
N GLY A 195 -1.67 -35.67 -9.05
CA GLY A 195 -0.31 -35.59 -9.60
C GLY A 195 0.13 -34.20 -10.09
N SER A 196 -0.75 -33.18 -10.06
CA SER A 196 -0.39 -31.82 -10.47
C SER A 196 -1.16 -30.74 -9.72
N ARG A 197 -0.45 -29.66 -9.37
CA ARG A 197 -1.02 -28.44 -8.76
C ARG A 197 -2.04 -27.75 -9.68
N GLU A 198 -1.87 -27.84 -10.99
CA GLU A 198 -2.81 -27.28 -11.97
C GLU A 198 -4.16 -28.01 -11.91
N GLN A 199 -4.13 -29.34 -11.77
CA GLN A 199 -5.32 -30.16 -11.61
C GLN A 199 -6.07 -29.81 -10.32
N LYS A 200 -5.34 -29.60 -9.22
CA LYS A 200 -5.93 -29.13 -7.95
C LYS A 200 -6.65 -27.80 -8.13
N ARG A 201 -6.04 -26.84 -8.83
CA ARG A 201 -6.64 -25.53 -9.11
C ARG A 201 -7.93 -25.66 -9.93
N GLU A 202 -7.92 -26.50 -10.97
CA GLU A 202 -9.09 -26.72 -11.83
C GLU A 202 -10.26 -27.36 -11.06
N VAL A 203 -9.98 -28.37 -10.22
CA VAL A 203 -10.98 -28.99 -9.34
C VAL A 203 -11.57 -27.96 -8.38
N MET A 204 -10.74 -27.10 -7.77
CA MET A 204 -11.21 -26.07 -6.84
C MET A 204 -12.05 -24.98 -7.52
N GLU A 205 -11.77 -24.67 -8.79
CA GLU A 205 -12.56 -23.72 -9.56
C GLU A 205 -13.94 -24.29 -9.92
N LYS A 206 -13.97 -25.54 -10.38
CA LYS A 206 -15.19 -26.26 -10.78
C LYS A 206 -16.00 -26.79 -9.59
N LYS A 207 -15.41 -26.91 -8.38
CA LYS A 207 -16.09 -27.23 -7.11
C LYS A 207 -17.35 -26.38 -6.89
N LYS A 208 -17.38 -25.14 -7.39
CA LYS A 208 -18.56 -24.25 -7.28
C LYS A 208 -19.83 -24.90 -7.85
N GLY A 209 -19.72 -25.80 -8.83
CA GLY A 209 -20.84 -26.57 -9.38
C GLY A 209 -21.41 -27.65 -8.45
N LEU A 210 -20.72 -27.98 -7.37
CA LEU A 210 -21.18 -28.95 -6.36
C LEU A 210 -21.99 -28.31 -5.23
N LYS A 211 -22.21 -26.98 -5.25
CA LYS A 211 -23.04 -26.29 -4.24
C LYS A 211 -24.46 -26.88 -4.25
N GLY A 212 -24.84 -27.54 -3.16
CA GLY A 212 -26.16 -28.17 -2.98
C GLY A 212 -26.14 -29.70 -2.91
N LYS A 213 -25.04 -30.34 -3.31
CA LYS A 213 -24.83 -31.79 -3.11
C LYS A 213 -24.37 -32.08 -1.67
N LYS A 214 -24.54 -33.32 -1.21
CA LYS A 214 -24.07 -33.79 0.11
C LYS A 214 -22.54 -33.87 0.21
N ILE A 215 -21.85 -33.89 -0.93
CA ILE A 215 -20.39 -34.01 -1.02
C ILE A 215 -19.78 -32.61 -0.93
N ARG A 216 -18.79 -32.45 -0.05
CA ARG A 216 -17.96 -31.24 0.04
C ARG A 216 -16.53 -31.63 -0.27
N ILE A 217 -15.87 -30.84 -1.10
CA ILE A 217 -14.44 -30.95 -1.40
C ILE A 217 -13.80 -29.77 -0.74
N GLU A 218 -12.94 -29.93 0.26
CA GLU A 218 -12.24 -28.79 0.86
C GLU A 218 -10.76 -28.84 0.50
N ASP A 219 -10.11 -27.67 0.50
CA ASP A 219 -8.66 -27.69 0.32
C ASP A 219 -8.08 -28.19 1.63
N ASP A 220 -7.21 -29.20 1.56
CA ASP A 220 -6.45 -29.56 2.73
C ASP A 220 -5.38 -28.49 2.97
N LEU A 221 -5.76 -27.50 3.77
CA LEU A 221 -4.86 -26.45 4.24
C LEU A 221 -3.82 -26.97 5.25
N THR A 222 -3.94 -28.23 5.70
CA THR A 222 -2.91 -28.90 6.50
C THR A 222 -1.76 -29.44 5.63
N TRP A 223 -1.92 -29.48 4.29
CA TRP A 223 -0.83 -29.79 3.34
C TRP A 223 0.04 -28.55 3.09
N THR A 224 0.99 -28.25 3.98
CA THR A 224 2.08 -27.29 3.69
C THR A 224 3.11 -27.93 2.78
N GLY A 225 2.84 -27.88 1.48
CA GLY A 225 3.76 -28.02 0.35
C GLY A 225 5.05 -28.81 0.56
N GLU A 226 4.96 -30.14 0.50
CA GLU A 226 5.99 -30.95 -0.17
C GLU A 226 5.63 -31.04 -1.65
N ASP A 227 6.42 -30.39 -2.49
CA ASP A 227 6.73 -30.84 -3.85
C ASP A 227 8.23 -30.60 -4.04
N LYS A 228 8.99 -31.71 -3.89
CA LYS A 228 10.39 -32.00 -4.26
C LYS A 228 11.39 -30.86 -4.47
#